data_AF-I0WN18-F1
#
_entry.id   AF-I0WN18-F1
#
_cell.length_a   1.000
_cell.length_b   1.000
_cell.length_c   1.000
_cell.angle_alpha   90.00
_cell.angle_beta   90.00
_cell.angle_gamma   90.00
#
_symmetry.space_group_name_H-M   'P 1'
#
loop_
_entity.id
_entity.type
_entity.pdbx_description
1 polymer ?
#
loop_
_entity_poly.entity_id
_entity_poly.type
_entity_poly.pdbx_seq_one_letter_code
_entity_poly.pdbx_strand_id
1 'polypeptide(L)' 'MLASIAAQCADRDMIRYLLDGGPYVVSTLRGLRDDQLHGLWRPEWAPVPSAFLDALSATKGPTLI' A
#
# COMPACT_ATOMS: atom_id res chain seq x y z
N MET A 1 -11.06 -4.84 2.04
CA MET A 1 -10.64 -5.53 0.80
C MET A 1 -9.21 -5.18 0.42
N LEU A 2 -8.86 -3.91 0.15
CA LEU A 2 -7.48 -3.55 -0.20
C LEU A 2 -6.47 -3.75 0.95
N ALA A 3 -6.79 -3.38 2.19
CA ALA A 3 -5.89 -3.61 3.34
C ALA A 3 -5.52 -5.09 3.50
N SER A 4 -6.49 -6.00 3.30
CA SER A 4 -6.25 -7.44 3.33
C SER A 4 -5.36 -7.94 2.19
N ILE A 5 -5.45 -7.33 0.99
CA ILE A 5 -4.56 -7.66 -0.13
C ILE A 5 -3.15 -7.10 0.15
N ALA A 6 -3.06 -5.87 0.64
CA ALA A 6 -1.79 -5.24 1.01
C ALA A 6 -1.06 -6.04 2.12
N ALA A 7 -1.76 -6.48 3.15
CA ALA A 7 -1.21 -7.33 4.20
C ALA A 7 -0.67 -8.65 3.63
N GLN A 8 -1.45 -9.31 2.77
CA GLN A 8 -1.05 -10.56 2.12
C GLN A 8 0.13 -10.43 1.15
N CYS A 9 0.29 -9.27 0.52
CA CYS A 9 1.45 -8.97 -0.31
C CYS A 9 2.67 -8.64 0.54
N ALA A 10 2.49 -7.94 1.67
CA ALA A 10 3.56 -7.66 2.63
C ALA A 10 4.16 -8.95 3.19
N ASP A 11 3.31 -9.90 3.58
CA ASP A 11 3.73 -11.22 4.10
C ASP A 11 4.55 -12.04 3.08
N ARG A 12 4.41 -11.73 1.79
CA ARG A 12 5.08 -12.45 0.68
C ARG A 12 6.13 -11.61 -0.04
N ASP A 13 6.42 -10.41 0.46
CA ASP A 13 7.31 -9.41 -0.16
C ASP A 13 6.96 -9.07 -1.63
N MET A 14 5.67 -9.14 -1.98
CA MET A 14 5.16 -8.96 -3.34
C MET A 14 4.82 -7.49 -3.63
N ILE A 15 5.85 -6.65 -3.73
CA ILE A 15 5.70 -5.20 -3.94
C ILE A 15 5.18 -4.86 -5.36
N ARG A 16 5.72 -5.51 -6.40
CA ARG A 16 5.43 -5.15 -7.80
C ARG A 16 3.99 -5.46 -8.23
N TYR A 17 3.38 -6.52 -7.69
CA TYR A 17 2.01 -6.92 -8.00
C TYR A 17 0.97 -5.83 -7.69
N LEU A 18 1.18 -5.06 -6.62
CA LEU A 18 0.30 -3.94 -6.25
C LEU A 18 0.54 -2.71 -7.12
N LEU A 19 1.78 -2.47 -7.53
CA LEU A 19 2.15 -1.33 -8.38
C LEU A 19 1.63 -1.48 -9.81
N ASP A 20 1.58 -2.71 -10.33
CA ASP A 20 1.02 -3.02 -11.65
C ASP A 20 -0.50 -2.78 -11.72
N GLY A 21 -1.18 -2.67 -10.58
CA GLY A 21 -2.59 -2.30 -10.48
C GLY A 21 -2.92 -0.86 -10.90
N GLY A 22 -1.89 -0.05 -11.19
CA GLY A 22 -2.03 1.27 -11.78
C GLY A 22 -2.31 2.41 -10.77
N PRO A 23 -2.48 3.65 -11.27
CA PRO A 23 -2.49 4.86 -10.45
C PRO A 23 -3.55 4.88 -9.34
N TYR A 24 -4.71 4.26 -9.59
CA TYR A 24 -5.79 4.15 -8.60
C TYR A 24 -5.43 3.26 -7.41
N VAL A 25 -4.70 2.17 -7.65
CA VAL A 25 -4.25 1.28 -6.57
C VAL A 25 -3.19 1.98 -5.74
N VAL A 26 -2.25 2.68 -6.39
CA VAL A 26 -1.21 3.48 -5.72
C VAL A 26 -1.80 4.61 -4.87
N SER A 27 -2.81 5.34 -5.38
CA SER A 27 -3.46 6.40 -4.61
C SER A 27 -4.21 5.85 -3.40
N THR A 28 -4.85 4.69 -3.53
CA THR A 28 -5.54 4.05 -2.41
C THR A 28 -4.56 3.52 -1.36
N LEU A 29 -3.40 3.00 -1.77
CA LEU A 29 -2.33 2.59 -0.85
C LEU A 29 -1.73 3.78 -0.07
N ARG A 30 -1.58 4.94 -0.70
CA ARG A 30 -1.22 6.18 0.01
C ARG A 30 -2.26 6.57 1.05
N GLY A 31 -3.55 6.47 0.72
CA GLY A 31 -4.63 6.69 1.69
C GLY A 31 -4.52 5.79 2.91
N LEU A 32 -4.21 4.49 2.73
CA LEU A 32 -3.97 3.58 3.86
C LEU A 32 -2.77 4.03 4.72
N ARG A 33 -1.70 4.57 4.10
CA ARG A 33 -0.56 5.09 4.85
C ARG A 33 -0.91 6.34 5.65
N ASP A 34 -1.69 7.24 5.07
CA ASP A 34 -2.19 8.44 5.73
C ASP A 34 -3.08 8.07 6.93
N ASP A 35 -3.96 7.08 6.77
CA ASP A 35 -4.80 6.58 7.87
C ASP A 35 -3.96 6.01 9.02
N GLN A 36 -2.87 5.29 8.71
CA GLN A 36 -1.94 4.82 9.75
C GLN A 36 -1.25 5.98 10.48
N LEU A 37 -0.77 6.98 9.76
CA LEU A 37 -0.05 8.12 10.33
C LEU A 37 -0.93 8.96 11.26
N HIS A 38 -2.22 9.06 10.96
CA HIS A 38 -3.18 9.85 11.75
C HIS A 38 -3.89 9.02 12.82
N GLY A 39 -3.54 7.74 13.00
CA GLY A 39 -4.21 6.86 13.95
C GLY A 39 -5.67 6.58 13.59
N LEU A 40 -6.04 6.73 12.31
CA LEU A 40 -7.38 6.49 11.78
C LEU A 40 -7.55 5.04 11.29
N TRP A 41 -6.60 4.16 11.63
CA TRP A 41 -6.67 2.76 11.24
C TRP A 41 -7.90 2.09 11.85
N ARG A 42 -8.76 1.55 10.98
CA ARG A 42 -9.99 0.89 11.40
C ARG A 42 -9.68 -0.48 12.02
N PRO A 43 -10.25 -0.84 13.18
CA PRO A 43 -9.99 -2.11 13.86
C PRO A 43 -10.26 -3.36 13.01
N GLU A 44 -11.22 -3.27 12.08
CA GLU A 44 -11.59 -4.35 11.16
C GLU A 44 -10.63 -4.52 9.97
N TRP A 45 -9.66 -3.62 9.80
CA TRP A 45 -8.68 -3.71 8.72
C TRP A 45 -7.50 -4.59 9.12
N ALA A 46 -7.17 -5.55 8.25
CA ALA A 46 -5.99 -6.39 8.44
C ALA A 46 -4.73 -5.51 8.57
N PRO A 47 -3.88 -5.73 9.59
CA PRO A 47 -2.71 -4.90 9.81
C PRO A 47 -1.77 -4.99 8.60
N VAL A 48 -1.29 -3.83 8.15
CA VAL A 48 -0.30 -3.72 7.07
C VAL A 48 0.98 -3.11 7.66
N PRO A 49 2.16 -3.71 7.48
CA PRO A 49 3.40 -3.10 7.94
C PRO A 49 3.63 -1.72 7.31
N SER A 50 3.96 -0.72 8.14
CA SER A 50 4.22 0.65 7.67
C SER A 50 5.37 0.71 6.65
N ALA A 51 6.44 -0.05 6.88
CA ALA A 51 7.58 -0.16 5.98
C ALA A 51 7.19 -0.64 4.56
N PHE A 52 6.18 -1.51 4.46
CA PHE A 52 5.68 -1.98 3.17
C PHE A 52 4.92 -0.86 2.42
N LEU A 53 4.07 -0.12 3.12
CA LEU A 53 3.35 1.03 2.56
C LEU A 53 4.31 2.18 2.17
N ASP A 54 5.38 2.37 2.94
CA ASP A 54 6.44 3.34 2.65
C ASP A 54 7.21 2.96 1.37
N ALA A 55 7.56 1.67 1.20
CA ALA A 55 8.22 1.17 -0.01
C ALA A 55 7.37 1.37 -1.28
N LEU A 56 6.06 1.13 -1.18
CA LEU A 56 5.12 1.36 -2.28
C LEU A 56 5.00 2.85 -2.62
N SER A 57 5.06 3.73 -1.61
CA SER A 57 4.97 5.19 -1.79
C SER A 57 6.25 5.80 -2.37
N ALA A 58 7.41 5.21 -2.07
CA ALA A 58 8.72 5.60 -2.58
C ALA A 58 8.95 5.16 -4.04
N THR A 59 8.15 4.21 -4.54
CA THR A 59 8.26 3.78 -5.93
C THR A 59 7.70 4.86 -6.85
N LYS A 60 8.59 5.69 -7.40
CA LYS A 60 8.23 6.54 -8.55
C LYS A 60 7.76 5.62 -9.67
N GLY A 61 6.50 5.77 -10.10
CA GLY A 61 6.01 5.13 -11.32
C GLY A 61 6.97 5.42 -12.48
N PRO A 62 7.05 4.53 -13.49
CA PRO A 62 7.98 4.70 -14.60
C PRO A 62 7.81 6.10 -15.19
N THR A 63 8.89 6.89 -15.12
CA THR A 63 8.96 8.13 -15.90
C THR A 63 8.99 7.68 -17.34
N LEU A 64 7.85 7.82 -18.02
CA LEU A 64 7.78 7.67 -19.47
C LEU A 64 8.68 8.78 -20.03
N ILE A 65 9.87 8.38 -20.48
CA ILE A 65 10.74 9.13 -21.40
C ILE A 65 10.21 8.99 -22.82
#